data_AF-A0A2K5HVJ9-F1
#
_entry.id   AF-A0A2K5HVJ9-F1
#
_cell.length_a   1.000
_cell.length_b   1.000
_cell.length_c   1.000
_cell.angle_alpha   90.00
_cell.angle_beta   90.00
_cell.angle_gamma   90.00
#
_symmetry.space_group_name_H-M   'P 1'
#
loop_
_entity.id
_entity.type
_entity.pdbx_description
1 polymer ?
#
loop_
_entity_poly.entity_id
_entity_poly.type
_entity_poly.pdbx_seq_one_letter_code
_entity_poly.pdbx_strand_id
1 'polypeptide(L)'
;MAAANPWDPASAPNGAGLVLGHLIASGMVNQEMLNMSKKTASCFVNFTRLQQITDIEAEIYQKNLEIELLKLEKDTADVVHPFFLAQKCHTLQSMNNHLEAVLKEKRSLRQRLLKPMCQENLPIEAVYHNQALAKMDILVTETEELAENILKWRKQQNEVSSCIPKILAEESYLYKHDIIMPPLPFTSKVHVQTINAK
;
A
#
# COMPACT_ATOMS: atom_id res chain seq x y z
N MET A 1 14.06 -81.68 -21.65
CA MET A 1 12.63 -81.50 -21.27
C MET A 1 12.60 -80.79 -19.93
N ALA A 2 11.97 -79.62 -19.84
CA ALA A 2 11.79 -78.93 -18.57
C ALA A 2 10.76 -79.69 -17.74
N ALA A 3 11.15 -80.14 -16.54
CA ALA A 3 10.20 -80.76 -15.62
C ALA A 3 9.14 -79.72 -15.22
N ALA A 4 7.86 -80.05 -15.40
CA ALA A 4 6.75 -79.20 -15.02
C ALA A 4 6.83 -78.88 -13.52
N ASN A 5 6.49 -77.64 -13.15
CA ASN A 5 6.57 -77.15 -11.78
C ASN A 5 5.73 -78.04 -10.84
N PRO A 6 6.35 -78.76 -9.88
CA PRO A 6 5.63 -79.64 -8.97
C PRO A 6 4.62 -78.94 -8.05
N TRP A 7 4.68 -77.60 -7.98
CA TRP A 7 3.88 -76.76 -7.10
C TRP A 7 2.73 -76.03 -7.80
N ASP A 8 2.55 -76.25 -9.12
CA ASP A 8 1.43 -75.68 -9.86
C ASP A 8 0.16 -76.53 -9.64
N PRO A 9 -0.93 -75.97 -9.07
CA PRO A 9 -2.18 -76.70 -8.84
C PRO A 9 -2.84 -77.21 -10.13
N ALA A 10 -2.49 -76.64 -11.29
CA ALA A 10 -3.00 -77.05 -12.60
C ALA A 10 -2.20 -78.20 -13.25
N SER A 11 -1.09 -78.63 -12.64
CA SER A 11 -0.27 -79.72 -13.19
C SER A 11 -0.86 -81.10 -12.93
N ALA A 12 -0.69 -82.02 -13.89
CA ALA A 12 -1.14 -83.41 -13.78
C ALA A 12 -0.56 -84.07 -12.50
N PRO A 13 -1.32 -84.93 -11.80
CA PRO A 13 -0.90 -85.50 -10.53
C PRO A 13 0.44 -86.23 -10.69
N ASN A 14 1.45 -85.76 -9.97
CA ASN A 14 2.76 -86.39 -9.97
C ASN A 14 2.67 -87.82 -9.37
N GLY A 15 3.70 -88.65 -9.58
CA GLY A 15 3.69 -90.04 -9.12
C GLY A 15 3.40 -90.20 -7.61
N ALA A 16 3.82 -89.24 -6.78
CA ALA A 16 3.51 -89.23 -5.35
C ALA A 16 2.02 -88.92 -5.08
N GLY A 17 1.42 -88.00 -5.84
CA GLY A 17 0.00 -87.68 -5.78
C GLY A 17 -0.90 -88.87 -6.12
N LEU A 18 -0.48 -89.70 -7.09
CA LEU A 18 -1.20 -90.95 -7.43
C LEU A 18 -1.12 -91.99 -6.31
N VAL A 19 0.05 -92.16 -5.68
CA VAL A 19 0.23 -93.09 -4.55
C VAL A 19 -0.60 -92.65 -3.34
N LEU A 20 -0.59 -91.36 -3.03
CA LEU A 20 -1.40 -90.80 -1.94
C LEU A 20 -2.91 -90.94 -2.23
N GLY A 21 -3.33 -90.70 -3.47
CA GLY A 21 -4.71 -90.91 -3.90
C GLY A 21 -5.16 -92.37 -3.73
N HIS A 22 -4.28 -93.34 -4.06
CA HIS A 22 -4.56 -94.75 -3.86
C HIS A 22 -4.70 -95.12 -2.38
N LEU A 23 -3.83 -94.58 -1.51
CA LEU A 23 -3.86 -94.81 -0.06
C LEU A 23 -5.11 -94.21 0.61
N ILE A 24 -5.63 -93.11 0.06
CA ILE A 24 -6.92 -92.54 0.49
C ILE A 24 -8.07 -93.45 0.03
N ALA A 25 -8.05 -93.88 -1.23
CA ALA A 25 -9.08 -94.75 -1.80
C ALA A 25 -9.13 -96.14 -1.15
N SER A 26 -7.99 -96.65 -0.67
CA SER A 26 -7.91 -97.92 0.08
C SER A 26 -8.33 -97.80 1.55
N GLY A 27 -8.64 -96.59 2.03
CA GLY A 27 -9.02 -96.33 3.43
C GLY A 27 -7.86 -96.46 4.42
N MET A 28 -6.62 -96.66 3.96
CA MET A 28 -5.43 -96.70 4.81
C MET A 28 -5.10 -95.34 5.41
N VAL A 29 -5.46 -94.25 4.73
CA VAL A 29 -5.22 -92.88 5.19
C VAL A 29 -6.47 -92.04 4.97
N ASN A 30 -7.01 -91.43 6.04
CA ASN A 30 -8.15 -90.51 5.91
C ASN A 30 -7.69 -89.11 5.48
N GLN A 31 -8.51 -88.43 4.66
CA GLN A 31 -8.27 -87.06 4.23
C GLN A 31 -8.10 -86.09 5.41
N GLU A 32 -8.80 -86.34 6.52
CA GLU A 32 -8.66 -85.58 7.76
C GLU A 32 -7.27 -85.74 8.40
N MET A 33 -6.69 -86.95 8.37
CA MET A 33 -5.33 -87.20 8.88
C MET A 33 -4.26 -86.43 8.08
N LEU A 34 -4.44 -86.34 6.75
CA LEU A 34 -3.58 -85.53 5.89
C LEU A 34 -3.79 -84.02 6.07
N ASN A 35 -5.00 -83.60 6.43
CA ASN A 35 -5.31 -82.19 6.68
C ASN A 35 -4.89 -81.71 8.08
N MET A 36 -4.62 -82.61 9.03
CA MET A 36 -4.10 -82.22 10.35
C MET A 36 -2.71 -81.55 10.29
N SER A 37 -1.87 -81.89 9.30
CA SER A 37 -0.60 -81.21 9.07
C SER A 37 -0.74 -79.84 8.39
N LYS A 38 -1.92 -79.51 7.86
CA LYS A 38 -2.23 -78.17 7.31
C LYS A 38 -2.54 -77.12 8.38
N LYS A 39 -2.56 -77.48 9.67
CA LYS A 39 -2.59 -76.47 10.73
C LYS A 39 -1.34 -75.60 10.58
N THR A 40 -1.55 -74.38 10.12
CA THR A 40 -0.54 -73.34 9.98
C THR A 40 0.28 -73.29 11.26
N ALA A 41 1.56 -73.69 11.20
CA ALA A 41 2.42 -73.64 12.36
C ALA A 41 2.49 -72.20 12.88
N SER A 42 2.54 -72.02 14.19
CA SER A 42 2.54 -70.69 14.86
C SER A 42 3.59 -69.72 14.27
N CYS A 43 4.71 -70.25 13.76
CA CYS A 43 5.75 -69.46 13.09
C CYS A 43 5.27 -68.77 11.78
N PHE A 44 4.36 -69.37 11.01
CA PHE A 44 3.83 -68.76 9.80
C PHE A 44 2.88 -67.59 10.09
N VAL A 45 2.17 -67.62 11.23
CA VAL A 45 1.34 -66.47 11.67
C VAL A 45 2.22 -65.26 11.94
N ASN A 46 3.41 -65.46 12.54
CA ASN A 46 4.37 -64.38 12.75
C ASN A 46 4.97 -63.86 11.45
N PHE A 47 5.20 -64.73 10.45
CA PHE A 47 5.65 -64.31 9.12
C PHE A 47 4.59 -63.46 8.42
N THR A 48 3.33 -63.88 8.43
CA THR A 48 2.22 -63.08 7.88
C THR A 48 2.11 -61.73 8.58
N ARG A 49 2.28 -61.69 9.91
CA ARG A 49 2.25 -60.45 10.68
C ARG A 49 3.43 -59.53 10.34
N LEU A 50 4.64 -60.07 10.20
CA LEU A 50 5.82 -59.30 9.78
C LEU A 50 5.63 -58.71 8.39
N GLN A 51 5.12 -59.51 7.45
CA GLN A 51 4.78 -59.02 6.11
C GLN A 51 3.79 -57.85 6.17
N GLN A 52 2.71 -57.99 6.94
CA GLN A 52 1.72 -56.92 7.14
C GLN A 52 2.33 -55.66 7.76
N ILE A 53 3.24 -55.79 8.72
CA ILE A 53 3.94 -54.65 9.32
C ILE A 53 4.78 -53.95 8.25
N THR A 54 5.55 -54.69 7.47
CA THR A 54 6.38 -54.12 6.39
C THR A 54 5.52 -53.43 5.32
N ASP A 55 4.37 -54.01 4.97
CA ASP A 55 3.44 -53.42 4.00
C ASP A 55 2.87 -52.09 4.55
N ILE A 56 2.46 -52.07 5.83
CA ILE A 56 1.98 -50.86 6.51
C ILE A 56 3.08 -49.81 6.62
N GLU A 57 4.31 -50.20 6.95
CA GLU A 57 5.45 -49.31 7.03
C GLU A 57 5.74 -48.63 5.69
N ALA A 58 5.65 -49.39 4.59
CA ALA A 58 5.79 -48.85 3.24
C ALA A 58 4.64 -47.86 2.90
N GLU A 59 3.41 -48.18 3.30
CA GLU A 59 2.26 -47.28 3.11
C GLU A 59 2.43 -45.98 3.90
N ILE A 60 2.88 -46.05 5.16
CA ILE A 60 3.18 -44.87 5.98
C ILE A 60 4.25 -44.01 5.31
N TYR A 61 5.33 -44.63 4.84
CA TYR A 61 6.40 -43.91 4.15
C TYR A 61 5.87 -43.19 2.90
N GLN A 62 5.07 -43.88 2.07
CA GLN A 62 4.45 -43.30 0.90
C GLN A 62 3.54 -42.11 1.26
N LYS A 63 2.72 -42.26 2.30
CA LYS A 63 1.81 -41.19 2.76
C LYS A 63 2.57 -39.98 3.30
N ASN A 64 3.69 -40.18 3.98
CA ASN A 64 4.54 -39.07 4.43
C ASN A 64 5.10 -38.27 3.25
N LEU A 65 5.53 -38.94 2.18
CA LEU A 65 5.98 -38.25 0.96
C LEU A 65 4.85 -37.47 0.29
N GLU A 66 3.64 -38.03 0.22
CA GLU A 66 2.45 -37.35 -0.31
C GLU A 66 2.14 -36.07 0.50
N ILE A 67 2.26 -36.13 1.83
CA ILE A 67 2.09 -34.97 2.71
C ILE A 67 3.14 -33.90 2.44
N GLU A 68 4.42 -34.26 2.28
CA GLU A 68 5.48 -33.30 1.96
C GLU A 68 5.24 -32.61 0.62
N LEU A 69 4.80 -33.36 -0.39
CA LEU A 69 4.47 -32.81 -1.71
C LEU A 69 3.33 -31.80 -1.61
N LEU A 70 2.24 -32.15 -0.91
CA LEU A 70 1.09 -31.26 -0.72
C LEU A 70 1.45 -30.01 0.09
N LYS A 71 2.34 -30.13 1.08
CA LYS A 71 2.86 -28.96 1.82
C LYS A 71 3.63 -28.04 0.88
N LEU A 72 4.52 -28.59 0.06
CA LEU A 72 5.31 -27.81 -0.88
C LEU A 72 4.42 -27.09 -1.92
N GLU A 73 3.39 -27.78 -2.42
CA GLU A 73 2.40 -27.18 -3.33
C GLU A 73 1.67 -26.02 -2.65
N LYS A 74 1.21 -26.21 -1.41
CA LYS A 74 0.55 -25.16 -0.62
C LYS A 74 1.49 -23.98 -0.37
N ASP A 75 2.75 -24.22 -0.01
CA ASP A 75 3.71 -23.15 0.31
C ASP A 75 4.15 -22.38 -0.95
N THR A 76 4.06 -23.00 -2.13
CA THR A 76 4.39 -22.38 -3.43
C THR A 76 3.14 -21.89 -4.19
N ALA A 77 1.95 -22.09 -3.61
CA ALA A 77 0.65 -21.79 -4.21
C ALA A 77 0.53 -20.34 -4.69
N ASP A 78 1.06 -19.39 -3.92
CA ASP A 78 0.90 -17.97 -4.15
C ASP A 78 1.70 -17.43 -5.36
N VAL A 79 2.66 -18.22 -5.86
CA VAL A 79 3.50 -17.92 -7.02
C VAL A 79 3.29 -18.88 -8.19
N VAL A 80 2.73 -20.08 -7.97
CA VAL A 80 2.46 -21.07 -9.04
C VAL A 80 1.00 -21.12 -9.43
N HIS A 81 0.04 -20.97 -8.50
CA HIS A 81 -1.36 -21.14 -8.88
C HIS A 81 -1.92 -19.91 -9.62
N PRO A 82 -2.60 -20.13 -10.76
CA PRO A 82 -3.20 -19.07 -11.56
C PRO A 82 -4.16 -18.17 -10.78
N PHE A 83 -4.87 -18.69 -9.77
CA PHE A 83 -5.79 -17.90 -8.96
C PHE A 83 -5.08 -16.77 -8.20
N PHE A 84 -4.04 -17.10 -7.42
CA PHE A 84 -3.30 -16.10 -6.64
C PHE A 84 -2.51 -15.15 -7.54
N LEU A 85 -1.96 -15.68 -8.65
CA LEU A 85 -1.30 -14.86 -9.66
C LEU A 85 -2.26 -13.85 -10.30
N ALA A 86 -3.43 -14.30 -10.76
CA ALA A 86 -4.46 -13.43 -11.33
C ALA A 86 -4.92 -12.38 -10.32
N GLN A 87 -5.12 -12.76 -9.05
CA GLN A 87 -5.48 -11.82 -7.98
C GLN A 87 -4.40 -10.74 -7.77
N LYS A 88 -3.11 -11.13 -7.72
CA LYS A 88 -1.97 -10.20 -7.62
C LYS A 88 -1.91 -9.30 -8.86
N CYS A 89 -2.07 -9.85 -10.07
CA CYS A 89 -2.12 -9.09 -11.32
C CYS A 89 -3.27 -8.08 -11.35
N HIS A 90 -4.47 -8.46 -10.91
CA HIS A 90 -5.61 -7.55 -10.84
C HIS A 90 -5.35 -6.38 -9.89
N THR A 91 -4.77 -6.65 -8.72
CA THR A 91 -4.40 -5.60 -7.76
C THR A 91 -3.39 -4.62 -8.36
N LEU A 92 -2.33 -5.14 -9.00
CA LEU A 92 -1.31 -4.31 -9.66
C LEU A 92 -1.89 -3.51 -10.83
N GLN A 93 -2.76 -4.13 -11.63
CA GLN A 93 -3.42 -3.45 -12.74
C GLN A 93 -4.31 -2.31 -12.24
N SER A 94 -5.05 -2.53 -11.15
CA SER A 94 -5.86 -1.48 -10.52
C SER A 94 -5.00 -0.31 -10.05
N MET A 95 -3.88 -0.58 -9.36
CA MET A 95 -2.94 0.46 -8.94
C MET A 95 -2.37 1.24 -10.13
N ASN A 96 -1.96 0.54 -11.19
CA ASN A 96 -1.46 1.19 -12.40
C ASN A 96 -2.50 2.11 -13.04
N ASN A 97 -3.75 1.66 -13.15
CA ASN A 97 -4.84 2.48 -13.66
C ASN A 97 -5.04 3.75 -12.81
N HIS A 98 -4.99 3.62 -11.48
CA HIS A 98 -5.07 4.76 -10.57
C HIS A 98 -3.89 5.73 -10.75
N LEU A 99 -2.66 5.23 -10.87
CA LEU A 99 -1.49 6.05 -11.13
C LEU A 99 -1.60 6.80 -12.46
N GLU A 100 -2.07 6.14 -13.51
CA GLU A 100 -2.30 6.77 -14.81
C GLU A 100 -3.32 7.90 -14.73
N ALA A 101 -4.41 7.69 -13.99
CA ALA A 101 -5.42 8.72 -13.74
C ALA A 101 -4.84 9.94 -12.99
N VAL A 102 -4.05 9.71 -11.93
CA VAL A 102 -3.37 10.78 -11.18
C VAL A 102 -2.43 11.57 -12.07
N LEU A 103 -1.67 10.89 -12.94
CA LEU A 103 -0.76 11.56 -13.87
C LEU A 103 -1.50 12.40 -14.93
N LYS A 104 -2.63 11.90 -15.45
CA LYS A 104 -3.50 12.66 -16.37
C LYS A 104 -4.05 13.92 -15.69
N GLU A 105 -4.55 13.81 -14.46
CA GLU A 105 -5.09 14.96 -13.74
C GLU A 105 -3.99 15.98 -13.38
N LYS A 106 -2.81 15.51 -12.96
CA LYS A 106 -1.65 16.39 -12.74
C LYS A 106 -1.28 17.16 -14.02
N ARG A 107 -1.36 16.54 -15.20
CA ARG A 107 -1.12 17.20 -16.49
C ARG A 107 -2.21 18.23 -16.81
N SER A 108 -3.47 17.88 -16.62
CA SER A 108 -4.63 18.78 -16.77
C SER A 108 -4.51 20.01 -15.87
N LEU A 109 -4.21 19.80 -14.59
CA LEU A 109 -4.01 20.87 -13.62
C LEU A 109 -2.86 21.78 -14.03
N ARG A 110 -1.72 21.21 -14.45
CA ARG A 110 -0.59 22.01 -14.95
C ARG A 110 -1.00 22.86 -16.15
N GLN A 111 -1.75 22.32 -17.11
CA GLN A 111 -2.23 23.08 -18.27
C GLN A 111 -3.18 24.22 -17.85
N ARG A 112 -4.07 23.97 -16.90
CA ARG A 112 -4.97 24.99 -16.35
C ARG A 112 -4.22 26.10 -15.61
N LEU A 113 -3.18 25.75 -14.85
CA LEU A 113 -2.36 26.71 -14.10
C LEU A 113 -1.39 27.50 -14.98
N LEU A 114 -0.88 26.90 -16.06
CA LEU A 114 -0.05 27.60 -17.04
C LEU A 114 -0.86 28.57 -17.91
N LYS A 115 -2.18 28.42 -17.97
CA LYS A 115 -3.03 29.36 -18.70
C LYS A 115 -2.96 30.72 -17.99
N PRO A 116 -2.42 31.78 -18.62
CA PRO A 116 -2.41 33.10 -18.02
C PRO A 116 -3.85 33.51 -17.67
N MET A 117 -4.05 34.07 -16.47
CA MET A 117 -5.33 34.65 -16.03
C MET A 117 -5.72 35.88 -16.86
N CYS A 118 -4.78 36.41 -17.63
CA CYS A 118 -5.06 37.37 -18.69
C CYS A 118 -5.46 36.58 -19.92
N GLN A 119 -6.65 36.78 -20.46
CA GLN A 119 -6.75 36.79 -21.92
C GLN A 119 -5.64 37.75 -22.37
N GLU A 120 -4.56 37.21 -22.94
CA GLU A 120 -3.51 37.99 -23.57
C GLU A 120 -4.19 38.83 -24.65
N ASN A 121 -4.48 40.07 -24.30
CA ASN A 121 -5.09 41.09 -25.13
C ASN A 121 -6.55 40.78 -25.50
N LEU A 122 -7.50 41.49 -24.87
CA LEU A 122 -8.53 42.10 -25.71
C LEU A 122 -7.73 42.89 -26.75
N PRO A 123 -7.83 42.58 -28.06
CA PRO A 123 -7.12 43.36 -29.05
C PRO A 123 -7.59 44.81 -28.89
N ILE A 124 -6.70 45.65 -28.38
CA ILE A 124 -6.93 47.09 -28.39
C ILE A 124 -6.91 47.42 -29.87
N GLU A 125 -8.07 47.75 -30.42
CA GLU A 125 -8.20 48.12 -31.82
C GLU A 125 -7.22 49.26 -32.11
N ALA A 126 -6.59 49.25 -33.30
CA ALA A 126 -5.44 50.11 -33.59
C ALA A 126 -5.71 51.61 -33.33
N VAL A 127 -6.98 52.01 -33.45
CA VAL A 127 -7.51 53.35 -33.20
C VAL A 127 -7.31 53.81 -31.74
N TYR A 128 -7.30 52.89 -30.79
CA TYR A 128 -7.24 53.20 -29.36
C TYR A 128 -5.83 53.11 -28.75
N HIS A 129 -4.82 52.65 -29.49
CA HIS A 129 -3.45 52.52 -28.95
C HIS A 129 -2.86 53.85 -28.49
N ASN A 130 -2.99 54.92 -29.28
CA ASN A 130 -2.45 56.23 -28.89
C ASN A 130 -3.11 56.76 -27.61
N GLN A 131 -4.41 56.55 -27.44
CA GLN A 131 -5.13 56.95 -26.23
C GLN A 131 -4.75 56.07 -25.03
N ALA A 132 -4.54 54.76 -25.24
CA ALA A 132 -4.10 53.84 -24.21
C ALA A 132 -2.67 54.17 -23.74
N LEU A 133 -1.76 54.45 -24.66
CA LEU A 133 -0.38 54.87 -24.36
C LEU A 133 -0.36 56.18 -23.57
N ALA A 134 -1.10 57.20 -24.00
CA ALA A 134 -1.17 58.46 -23.28
C ALA A 134 -1.71 58.29 -21.84
N LYS A 135 -2.70 57.42 -21.64
CA LYS A 135 -3.22 57.11 -20.29
C LYS A 135 -2.22 56.31 -19.45
N MET A 136 -1.48 55.40 -20.07
CA MET A 136 -0.42 54.66 -19.39
C MET A 136 0.72 55.59 -18.96
N ASP A 137 1.13 56.53 -19.81
CA ASP A 137 2.16 57.52 -19.46
C ASP A 137 1.71 58.37 -18.26
N ILE A 138 0.46 58.85 -18.25
CA ILE A 138 -0.11 59.57 -17.11
C ILE A 138 -0.07 58.70 -15.85
N LEU A 139 -0.54 57.46 -15.93
CA LEU A 139 -0.57 56.55 -14.79
C LEU A 139 0.83 56.26 -14.25
N VAL A 140 1.83 56.10 -15.11
CA VAL A 140 3.23 55.96 -14.69
C VAL A 140 3.69 57.20 -13.94
N THR A 141 3.46 58.40 -14.47
CA THR A 141 3.86 59.64 -13.80
C THR A 141 3.17 59.85 -12.45
N GLU A 142 1.87 59.54 -12.35
CA GLU A 142 1.12 59.61 -11.09
C GLU A 142 1.64 58.61 -10.06
N THR A 143 2.03 57.40 -10.50
CA THR A 143 2.61 56.40 -9.60
C THR A 143 4.01 56.78 -9.10
N GLU A 144 4.82 57.44 -9.93
CA GLU A 144 6.13 57.97 -9.54
C GLU A 144 5.96 59.11 -8.52
N GLU A 145 5.07 60.07 -8.77
CA GLU A 145 4.79 61.17 -7.84
C GLU A 145 4.27 60.65 -6.49
N LEU A 146 3.37 59.67 -6.50
CA LEU A 146 2.87 59.03 -5.29
C LEU A 146 4.01 58.38 -4.49
N ALA A 147 4.95 57.71 -5.16
CA ALA A 147 6.10 57.08 -4.51
C ALA A 147 7.03 58.12 -3.86
N GLU A 148 7.31 59.23 -4.53
CA GLU A 148 8.10 60.34 -3.98
C GLU A 148 7.42 60.96 -2.74
N ASN A 149 6.12 61.18 -2.83
CA ASN A 149 5.33 61.70 -1.71
C ASN A 149 5.42 60.77 -0.50
N ILE A 150 5.26 59.45 -0.67
CA ILE A 150 5.41 58.47 0.42
C ILE A 150 6.81 58.55 1.06
N LEU A 151 7.87 58.69 0.27
CA LEU A 151 9.23 58.83 0.79
C LEU A 151 9.41 60.13 1.58
N LYS A 152 8.86 61.25 1.10
CA LYS A 152 8.88 62.54 1.80
C LYS A 152 8.14 62.47 3.14
N TRP A 153 6.93 61.89 3.15
CA TRP A 153 6.16 61.65 4.37
C TRP A 153 6.94 60.80 5.38
N ARG A 154 7.59 59.72 4.92
CA ARG A 154 8.43 58.87 5.78
C ARG A 154 9.58 59.66 6.40
N LYS A 155 10.23 60.54 5.64
CA LYS A 155 11.32 61.38 6.16
C LYS A 155 10.83 62.34 7.25
N GLN A 156 9.72 63.04 6.99
CA GLN A 156 9.09 63.93 7.98
C GLN A 156 8.68 63.19 9.25
N GLN A 157 8.10 62.00 9.10
CA GLN A 157 7.73 61.16 10.24
C GLN A 157 8.95 60.77 11.08
N ASN A 158 10.08 60.44 10.45
CA ASN A 158 11.32 60.12 11.15
C ASN A 158 11.91 61.33 11.89
N GLU A 159 11.85 62.53 11.29
CA GLU A 159 12.29 63.77 11.93
C GLU A 159 11.43 64.08 13.18
N VAL A 160 10.10 64.01 13.05
CA VAL A 160 9.18 64.17 14.19
C VAL A 160 9.46 63.10 15.25
N SER A 161 9.61 61.84 14.85
CA SER A 161 9.94 60.74 15.76
C SER A 161 11.25 60.95 16.50
N SER A 162 12.24 61.61 15.90
CA SER A 162 13.51 61.91 16.55
C SER A 162 13.42 63.09 17.53
N CYS A 163 12.47 64.01 17.35
CA CYS A 163 12.29 65.15 18.24
C CYS A 163 11.46 64.80 19.49
N ILE A 164 10.53 63.84 19.39
CA ILE A 164 9.66 63.43 20.51
C ILE A 164 10.47 63.08 21.78
N PRO A 165 11.53 62.24 21.75
CA PRO A 165 12.29 61.92 22.95
C PRO A 165 13.04 63.11 23.55
N LYS A 166 13.49 64.07 22.71
CA LYS A 166 14.22 65.26 23.15
C LYS A 166 13.30 66.20 23.93
N ILE A 167 12.10 66.44 23.41
CA ILE A 167 11.08 67.27 24.06
C ILE A 167 10.65 66.64 25.40
N LEU A 168 10.38 65.33 25.41
CA LEU A 168 9.99 64.62 26.63
C LEU A 168 11.12 64.58 27.68
N ALA A 169 12.39 64.52 27.26
CA ALA A 169 13.53 64.63 28.15
C ALA A 169 13.62 66.05 28.76
N GLU A 170 13.53 67.10 27.94
CA GLU A 170 13.53 68.51 28.38
C GLU A 170 12.39 68.82 29.37
N GLU A 171 11.18 68.34 29.11
CA GLU A 171 10.04 68.43 30.03
C GLU A 171 10.30 67.66 31.36
N SER A 172 10.93 66.49 31.29
CA SER A 172 11.33 65.74 32.48
C SER A 172 12.42 66.45 33.30
N TYR A 173 13.32 67.22 32.68
CA TYR A 173 14.32 68.03 33.39
C TYR A 173 13.70 69.26 34.06
N LEU A 174 12.70 69.89 33.41
CA LEU A 174 11.97 71.03 33.98
C LEU A 174 11.06 70.63 35.16
N TYR A 175 10.42 69.46 35.10
CA TYR A 175 9.61 68.93 36.21
C TYR A 175 10.45 68.56 37.46
N LYS A 176 11.75 68.29 37.29
CA LYS A 176 12.68 67.98 38.39
C LYS A 176 13.18 69.21 39.17
N HIS A 177 12.94 70.43 38.67
CA HIS A 177 13.47 71.69 39.23
C HIS A 177 12.41 72.61 39.87
N ASP A 178 11.23 72.09 40.25
CA ASP A 178 10.17 72.82 40.98
C ASP A 178 9.86 74.24 40.46
N ILE A 179 9.72 74.39 39.14
CA ILE A 179 9.08 75.57 38.56
C ILE A 179 7.62 75.20 38.27
N ILE A 180 6.71 75.67 39.12
CA ILE A 180 5.26 75.60 38.88
C ILE A 180 4.97 76.34 37.56
N MET A 181 4.70 75.59 36.50
CA MET A 181 4.25 76.16 35.24
C MET A 181 2.74 76.48 35.35
N PRO A 182 2.29 77.73 35.13
CA PRO A 182 0.86 78.01 35.09
C PRO A 182 0.22 77.26 33.91
N PRO A 183 -1.06 76.84 34.03
CA PRO A 183 -1.70 76.07 32.97
C PRO A 183 -1.83 76.92 31.71
N LEU A 184 -1.27 76.42 30.60
CA LEU A 184 -1.46 76.99 29.26
C LEU A 184 -2.95 76.90 28.87
N PRO A 185 -3.57 77.99 28.38
CA PRO A 185 -4.98 78.02 28.07
C PRO A 185 -5.22 77.41 26.68
N PHE A 186 -5.26 76.09 26.58
CA PHE A 186 -5.83 75.45 25.40
C PHE A 186 -7.36 75.45 25.51
N THR A 187 -7.99 76.55 25.10
CA THR A 187 -9.43 76.53 24.81
C THR A 187 -9.64 75.92 23.41
N SER A 188 -9.69 74.59 23.35
CA SER A 188 -10.20 73.91 22.16
C SER A 188 -11.72 73.93 22.19
N LYS A 189 -12.35 74.86 21.47
CA LYS A 189 -13.79 74.77 21.17
C LYS A 189 -14.01 73.71 20.09
N VAL A 190 -14.08 72.45 20.49
CA VAL A 190 -14.62 71.39 19.63
C VAL A 190 -16.13 71.42 19.75
N HIS A 191 -16.80 71.91 18.70
CA HIS A 191 -18.25 71.76 18.56
C HIS A 191 -18.53 70.32 18.12
N VAL A 192 -18.89 69.46 19.07
CA VAL A 192 -19.37 68.10 18.79
C VAL A 192 -20.83 68.21 18.36
N GLN A 193 -21.09 68.15 17.05
CA GLN A 193 -22.44 67.88 16.54
C GLN A 193 -22.70 66.37 16.65
N THR A 194 -23.56 66.01 17.60
CA THR A 194 -24.15 64.67 17.67
C THR A 194 -25.15 64.51 16.52
N ILE A 195 -24.73 63.86 15.43
CA ILE A 195 -25.65 63.29 14.44
C ILE A 195 -26.16 61.95 14.99
N ASN A 196 -27.31 61.99 15.65
CA ASN A 196 -28.16 60.82 15.80
C ASN A 196 -28.77 60.49 14.43
N ALA A 197 -28.45 59.31 13.90
CA ALA A 197 -29.20 58.71 12.80
C ALA A 197 -29.90 57.44 13.32
N LYS A 198 -31.22 57.47 13.21
CA LYS A 198 -32.14 56.34 13.36
C LYS A 198 -32.21 55.58 12.04
#